data_AF-A0A6J7L7Z4-F1
#
_entry.id   AF-A0A6J7L7Z4-F1
#
_cell.length_a   1.000
_cell.length_b   1.000
_cell.length_c   1.000
_cell.angle_alpha   90.00
_cell.angle_beta   90.00
_cell.angle_gamma   90.00
#
_symmetry.space_group_name_H-M   'P 1'
#
loop_
_entity.id
_entity.type
_entity.pdbx_description
1 polymer ?
#
loop_
_entity_poly.entity_id
_entity_poly.type
_entity_poly.pdbx_seq_one_letter_code
_entity_poly.pdbx_strand_id
1 'polypeptide(L)'
;MAMDQSALLELLEALKAAGVDERVRIAAQSMYQALIDAEAEGVIGAGFWERTEGRRAVRNGSRARLLSTTAGDLELRIPKLRSGSFFPSLLERRRRIDQALFAVIMEAYLHGVSTRKVDDLVKALGADTGISKSEVSRICKDLDEEVGAFRDRSLAGTTYPYVFLDATYCKARVNHRVVSQAIVVAIGVTADGRREVLGMDVGDSEDGAFWTAFLRSLKARGLGGVQLVISDAHSGLKQAIAGVLIGTSWQRCRVHFMRNVLAVVPKGNAEMVAAAIRTIFAQPDAEHVAEQFEVIATMLGRQLPKVEAMLREAKDDLLAFTGFPQAHWRQIWSTNPLERVNKEIKRRTDVVGVFPNPEALLRLAGAVLVEQHDEWAAADRRYFSEQSMTLVTTSSTENEGQVKTPELMSA
;
A
#
# COMPACT_ATOMS: atom_id res chain seq x y z
N MET A 1 14.02 43.00 14.47
CA MET A 1 13.33 44.22 14.94
C MET A 1 11.85 43.92 14.99
N ALA A 2 11.17 44.34 16.06
CA ALA A 2 9.71 44.35 16.10
C ALA A 2 9.18 45.32 15.03
N MET A 3 8.01 45.03 14.45
CA MET A 3 7.29 46.01 13.63
C MET A 3 7.20 47.33 14.40
N ASP A 4 7.40 48.46 13.72
CA ASP A 4 7.23 49.75 14.38
C ASP A 4 5.78 49.94 14.84
N GLN A 5 5.58 50.81 15.82
CA GLN A 5 4.28 51.03 16.45
C GLN A 5 3.23 51.50 15.43
N SER A 6 3.64 52.26 14.40
CA SER A 6 2.73 52.73 13.34
C SER A 6 2.20 51.55 12.53
N ALA A 7 3.09 50.66 12.08
CA ALA A 7 2.75 49.47 11.33
C ALA A 7 1.87 48.49 12.13
N LEU A 8 2.09 48.38 13.45
CA LEU A 8 1.23 47.58 14.33
C LEU A 8 -0.18 48.16 14.48
N LEU A 9 -0.31 49.49 14.55
CA LEU A 9 -1.62 50.15 14.62
C LEU A 9 -2.39 50.03 13.29
N GLU A 10 -1.70 50.17 12.16
CA GLU A 10 -2.30 49.93 10.84
C GLU A 10 -2.78 48.47 10.69
N LEU A 11 -1.97 47.50 11.13
CA LEU A 11 -2.36 46.09 11.14
C LEU A 11 -3.58 45.86 12.06
N LEU A 12 -3.60 46.47 13.25
CA LEU A 12 -4.72 46.35 14.17
C LEU A 12 -6.03 46.87 13.56
N GLU A 13 -6.00 48.02 12.88
CA GLU A 13 -7.17 48.56 12.20
C GLU A 13 -7.62 47.68 11.03
N ALA A 14 -6.69 47.15 10.24
CA ALA A 14 -7.00 46.18 9.18
C ALA A 14 -7.66 44.92 9.74
N LEU A 15 -7.17 44.39 10.87
CA LEU A 15 -7.76 43.23 11.52
C LEU A 15 -9.13 43.52 12.12
N LYS A 16 -9.37 44.70 12.71
CA LYS A 16 -10.70 45.08 13.22
C LYS A 16 -11.74 45.12 12.12
N ALA A 17 -11.38 45.65 10.94
CA ALA A 17 -12.26 45.77 9.78
C ALA A 17 -12.54 44.43 9.07
N ALA A 18 -11.66 43.44 9.23
CA ALA A 18 -11.79 42.14 8.60
C ALA A 18 -12.77 41.18 9.30
N GLY A 19 -13.39 40.30 8.52
CA GLY A 19 -14.12 39.12 9.03
C GLY A 19 -13.18 38.11 9.70
N VAL A 20 -13.74 37.15 10.44
CA VAL A 20 -12.95 36.22 11.29
C VAL A 20 -11.87 35.46 10.51
N ASP A 21 -12.22 34.85 9.37
CA ASP A 21 -11.28 34.06 8.57
C ASP A 21 -10.21 34.95 7.92
N GLU A 22 -10.62 36.15 7.47
CA GLU A 22 -9.76 37.14 6.85
C GLU A 22 -8.73 37.73 7.85
N ARG A 23 -9.09 37.82 9.14
CA ARG A 23 -8.15 38.23 10.20
C ARG A 23 -6.97 37.28 10.31
N VAL A 24 -7.21 35.98 10.26
CA VAL A 24 -6.17 34.96 10.36
C VAL A 24 -5.23 35.06 9.15
N ARG A 25 -5.79 35.22 7.95
CA ARG A 25 -5.02 35.40 6.70
C ARG A 25 -4.15 36.64 6.74
N ILE A 26 -4.72 37.80 7.11
CA ILE A 26 -3.99 39.09 7.19
C ILE A 26 -2.87 39.02 8.24
N ALA A 27 -3.15 38.44 9.42
CA ALA A 27 -2.15 38.29 10.47
C ALA A 27 -1.01 37.37 10.03
N ALA A 28 -1.33 36.22 9.43
CA ALA A 28 -0.35 35.29 8.90
C ALA A 28 0.50 35.93 7.79
N GLN A 29 -0.12 36.58 6.80
CA GLN A 29 0.60 37.25 5.71
C GLN A 29 1.57 38.32 6.25
N SER A 30 1.12 39.11 7.22
CA SER A 30 1.93 40.18 7.83
C SER A 30 3.12 39.60 8.60
N MET A 31 2.90 38.53 9.36
CA MET A 31 3.95 37.85 10.10
C MET A 31 4.98 37.19 9.16
N TYR A 32 4.52 36.49 8.12
CA TYR A 32 5.41 35.91 7.11
C TYR A 32 6.24 36.98 6.40
N GLN A 33 5.61 38.09 6.00
CA GLN A 33 6.32 39.19 5.35
C GLN A 33 7.38 39.80 6.28
N ALA A 34 7.05 40.04 7.55
CA ALA A 34 7.97 40.56 8.54
C ALA A 34 9.19 39.64 8.76
N LEU A 35 8.97 38.32 8.83
CA LEU A 35 10.05 37.32 8.96
C LEU A 35 10.93 37.28 7.71
N ILE A 36 10.33 37.31 6.51
CA ILE A 36 11.06 37.37 5.24
C ILE A 36 11.94 38.61 5.17
N ASP A 37 11.41 39.76 5.57
CA ASP A 37 12.16 41.01 5.56
C ASP A 37 13.27 41.02 6.61
N ALA A 38 13.03 40.46 7.80
CA ALA A 38 14.05 40.31 8.84
C ALA A 38 15.20 39.40 8.40
N GLU A 39 14.92 38.27 7.75
CA GLU A 39 15.94 37.37 7.22
C GLU A 39 16.74 38.07 6.10
N ALA A 40 16.07 38.81 5.22
CA ALA A 40 16.74 39.59 4.17
C ALA A 40 17.67 40.67 4.76
N GLU A 41 17.26 41.36 5.81
CA GLU A 41 18.10 42.33 6.53
C GLU A 41 19.30 41.65 7.18
N GLY A 42 19.10 40.47 7.76
CA GLY A 42 20.17 39.62 8.26
C GLY A 42 21.22 39.31 7.20
N VAL A 43 20.81 38.97 5.97
CA VAL A 43 21.72 38.72 4.84
C VAL A 43 22.39 40.01 4.34
N ILE A 44 21.64 41.09 4.20
CA ILE A 44 22.13 42.39 3.71
C ILE A 44 23.08 43.05 4.71
N GLY A 45 22.89 42.84 6.01
CA GLY A 45 23.58 43.54 7.10
C GLY A 45 23.10 44.98 7.30
N ALA A 46 21.91 45.33 6.79
CA ALA A 46 21.33 46.67 6.91
C ALA A 46 19.82 46.65 6.72
N GLY A 47 19.12 47.49 7.48
CA GLY A 47 17.69 47.75 7.36
C GLY A 47 17.30 48.54 6.10
N PHE A 48 15.99 48.73 5.91
CA PHE A 48 15.47 49.53 4.80
C PHE A 48 15.90 51.00 4.95
N TRP A 49 16.53 51.55 3.91
CA TRP A 49 17.13 52.91 3.89
C TRP A 49 18.20 53.24 4.93
N GLU A 50 18.60 52.28 5.77
CA GLU A 50 19.61 52.51 6.81
C GLU A 50 20.95 52.92 6.19
N ARG A 51 21.66 53.90 6.75
CA ARG A 51 23.02 54.23 6.30
C ARG A 51 24.00 53.51 7.23
N THR A 52 24.68 52.50 6.70
CA THR A 52 25.69 51.73 7.44
C THR A 52 26.84 51.33 6.52
N GLU A 53 28.04 51.32 7.09
CA GLU A 53 29.26 50.85 6.41
C GLU A 53 29.33 49.31 6.34
N GLY A 54 28.60 48.59 7.21
CA GLY A 54 28.56 47.12 7.28
C GLY A 54 27.68 46.44 6.22
N ARG A 55 27.19 47.18 5.22
CA ARG A 55 26.28 46.66 4.19
C ARG A 55 27.01 45.71 3.23
N ARG A 56 26.44 44.51 3.05
CA ARG A 56 26.97 43.46 2.15
C ARG A 56 26.28 43.36 0.79
N ALA A 57 25.01 43.78 0.70
CA ALA A 57 24.24 43.75 -0.54
C ALA A 57 23.22 44.91 -0.61
N VAL A 58 22.61 45.14 -1.77
CA VAL A 58 21.59 46.19 -1.97
C VAL A 58 20.29 45.56 -2.48
N ARG A 59 19.13 45.99 -1.96
CA ARG A 59 17.82 45.57 -2.45
C ARG A 59 17.59 46.10 -3.88
N ASN A 60 16.97 45.31 -4.76
CA ASN A 60 16.65 45.66 -6.14
C ASN A 60 15.19 45.29 -6.47
N GLY A 61 14.26 45.83 -5.68
CA GLY A 61 12.84 45.51 -5.74
C GLY A 61 12.50 44.15 -5.12
N SER A 62 11.34 43.61 -5.50
CA SER A 62 10.83 42.34 -5.00
C SER A 62 10.24 41.48 -6.12
N ARG A 63 9.97 40.21 -5.83
CA ARG A 63 9.14 39.32 -6.65
C ARG A 63 7.88 38.97 -5.85
N ALA A 64 6.72 39.02 -6.50
CA ALA A 64 5.49 38.51 -5.93
C ALA A 64 5.57 36.98 -5.80
N ARG A 65 5.01 36.46 -4.70
CA ARG A 65 4.90 35.03 -4.41
C ARG A 65 3.57 34.79 -3.71
N LEU A 66 2.71 34.00 -4.35
CA LEU A 66 1.54 33.44 -3.69
C LEU A 66 1.96 32.18 -2.92
N LEU A 67 1.55 32.09 -1.66
CA LEU A 67 1.67 30.90 -0.83
C LEU A 67 0.28 30.51 -0.31
N SER A 68 -0.21 29.35 -0.71
CA SER A 68 -1.49 28.80 -0.25
C SER A 68 -1.30 28.06 1.06
N THR A 69 -2.05 28.48 2.09
CA THR A 69 -2.00 27.92 3.44
C THR A 69 -3.40 27.54 3.93
N THR A 70 -3.50 26.91 5.10
CA THR A 70 -4.79 26.68 5.78
C THR A 70 -5.45 27.96 6.30
N ALA A 71 -4.69 29.06 6.40
CA ALA A 71 -5.24 30.40 6.67
C ALA A 71 -5.66 31.12 5.37
N GLY A 72 -5.49 30.46 4.21
CA GLY A 72 -5.76 30.95 2.88
C GLY A 72 -4.53 31.42 2.11
N ASP A 73 -4.78 32.12 1.00
CA ASP A 73 -3.74 32.54 0.08
C ASP A 73 -3.02 33.80 0.60
N LEU A 74 -1.71 33.67 0.82
CA LEU A 74 -0.82 34.73 1.31
C LEU A 74 -0.07 35.34 0.13
N GLU A 75 -0.25 36.64 -0.08
CA GLU A 75 0.48 37.43 -1.06
C GLU A 75 1.78 37.97 -0.46
N LEU A 76 2.88 37.27 -0.73
CA LEU A 76 4.20 37.58 -0.20
C LEU A 76 5.07 38.30 -1.22
N ARG A 77 5.93 39.20 -0.75
CA ARG A 77 6.91 39.94 -1.56
C ARG A 77 8.30 39.51 -1.15
N ILE A 78 8.95 38.70 -1.98
CA ILE A 78 10.32 38.24 -1.69
C ILE A 78 11.32 39.29 -2.21
N PRO A 79 12.19 39.85 -1.34
CA PRO A 79 13.22 40.79 -1.76
C PRO A 79 14.18 40.23 -2.81
N LYS A 80 14.53 41.06 -3.80
CA LYS A 80 15.62 40.78 -4.75
C LYS A 80 16.86 41.54 -4.32
N LEU A 81 18.03 40.92 -4.47
CA LEU A 81 19.31 41.57 -4.22
C LEU A 81 19.97 41.95 -5.55
N ARG A 82 20.71 43.06 -5.58
CA ARG A 82 21.47 43.54 -6.75
C ARG A 82 22.71 42.68 -7.01
N SER A 83 23.27 42.10 -5.96
CA SER A 83 24.36 41.12 -5.97
C SER A 83 24.01 39.96 -5.04
N GLY A 84 24.33 38.72 -5.46
CA GLY A 84 23.96 37.50 -4.74
C GLY A 84 22.51 37.06 -4.95
N SER A 85 22.09 36.02 -4.20
CA SER A 85 20.72 35.49 -4.27
C SER A 85 20.13 35.37 -2.87
N PHE A 86 18.86 35.77 -2.73
CA PHE A 86 18.08 35.59 -1.51
C PHE A 86 16.83 34.73 -1.79
N PHE A 87 16.58 33.79 -0.89
CA PHE A 87 15.33 33.04 -0.84
C PHE A 87 15.03 32.75 0.64
N PRO A 88 13.83 33.08 1.15
CA PRO A 88 13.50 32.91 2.56
C PRO A 88 13.56 31.46 3.00
N SER A 89 14.07 31.19 4.20
CA SER A 89 14.24 29.82 4.73
C SER A 89 12.92 29.15 5.08
N LEU A 90 11.88 29.93 5.42
CA LEU A 90 10.53 29.42 5.72
C LEU A 90 9.76 28.99 4.46
N LEU A 91 10.29 29.28 3.27
CA LEU A 91 9.65 28.89 2.01
C LEU A 91 10.49 27.80 1.34
N GLU A 92 9.81 26.96 0.55
CA GLU A 92 10.48 26.04 -0.35
C GLU A 92 10.56 26.60 -1.77
N ARG A 93 11.71 26.40 -2.42
CA ARG A 93 11.91 26.85 -3.80
C ARG A 93 10.94 26.07 -4.70
N ARG A 94 10.06 26.81 -5.40
CA ARG A 94 9.07 26.33 -6.38
C ARG A 94 7.77 25.74 -5.80
N ARG A 95 7.69 25.34 -4.53
CA ARG A 95 6.45 24.84 -3.90
C ARG A 95 5.52 25.99 -3.45
N ARG A 96 4.30 26.05 -4.00
CA ARG A 96 3.32 27.14 -3.77
C ARG A 96 2.35 26.86 -2.61
N ILE A 97 2.36 25.64 -2.09
CA ILE A 97 1.45 25.15 -1.05
C ILE A 97 2.27 24.90 0.21
N ASP A 98 1.75 25.31 1.36
CA ASP A 98 2.35 25.05 2.67
C ASP A 98 2.33 23.56 3.03
N GLN A 99 3.24 23.13 3.91
CA GLN A 99 3.39 21.73 4.31
C GLN A 99 2.12 21.13 4.93
N ALA A 100 1.34 21.91 5.69
CA ALA A 100 0.11 21.42 6.29
C ALA A 100 -0.96 21.10 5.23
N LEU A 101 -1.14 21.99 4.25
CA LEU A 101 -2.09 21.79 3.15
C LEU A 101 -1.63 20.67 2.22
N PHE A 102 -0.31 20.51 2.03
CA PHE A 102 0.29 19.38 1.30
C PHE A 102 -0.09 18.04 1.95
N ALA A 103 0.03 17.90 3.27
CA ALA A 103 -0.33 16.68 3.98
C ALA A 103 -1.81 16.31 3.81
N VAL A 104 -2.71 17.31 3.89
CA VAL A 104 -4.15 17.09 3.69
C VAL A 104 -4.47 16.63 2.26
N ILE A 105 -3.79 17.17 1.25
CA ILE A 105 -3.95 16.74 -0.15
C ILE A 105 -3.53 15.27 -0.31
N MET A 106 -2.44 14.88 0.32
CA MET A 106 -1.93 13.50 0.30
C MET A 106 -2.90 12.53 0.98
N GLU A 107 -3.41 12.90 2.15
CA GLU A 107 -4.39 12.12 2.90
C GLU A 107 -5.70 11.95 2.12
N ALA A 108 -6.19 13.04 1.51
CA ALA A 108 -7.38 12.99 0.66
C ALA A 108 -7.17 12.05 -0.52
N TYR A 109 -6.01 12.11 -1.18
CA TYR A 109 -5.69 11.20 -2.28
C TYR A 109 -5.64 9.73 -1.81
N LEU A 110 -5.00 9.46 -0.67
CA LEU A 110 -4.93 8.12 -0.07
C LEU A 110 -6.33 7.58 0.25
N HIS A 111 -7.23 8.41 0.77
CA HIS A 111 -8.63 8.03 0.99
C HIS A 111 -9.47 7.92 -0.30
N GLY A 112 -8.86 8.03 -1.47
CA GLY A 112 -9.52 7.86 -2.76
C GLY A 112 -10.32 9.09 -3.20
N VAL A 113 -10.10 10.27 -2.62
CA VAL A 113 -10.73 11.50 -3.10
C VAL A 113 -10.19 11.81 -4.49
N SER A 114 -11.08 11.86 -5.49
CA SER A 114 -10.67 12.17 -6.87
C SER A 114 -9.95 13.52 -6.94
N THR A 115 -8.98 13.67 -7.84
CA THR A 115 -8.21 14.93 -7.99
C THR A 115 -9.07 16.18 -8.22
N ARG A 116 -10.31 16.03 -8.71
CA ARG A 116 -11.27 17.14 -8.86
C ARG A 116 -11.87 17.54 -7.51
N LYS A 117 -12.26 16.57 -6.69
CA LYS A 117 -12.78 16.81 -5.34
C LYS A 117 -11.71 17.33 -4.37
N VAL A 118 -10.44 17.04 -4.66
CA VAL A 118 -9.32 17.64 -3.90
C VAL A 118 -9.27 19.16 -4.12
N ASP A 119 -9.60 19.66 -5.31
CA ASP A 119 -9.70 21.12 -5.55
C ASP A 119 -10.79 21.75 -4.67
N ASP A 120 -11.96 21.12 -4.60
CA ASP A 120 -13.06 21.56 -3.73
C ASP A 120 -12.65 21.55 -2.25
N LEU A 121 -11.90 20.52 -1.82
CA LEU A 121 -11.37 20.42 -0.45
C LEU A 121 -10.36 21.54 -0.16
N VAL A 122 -9.43 21.80 -1.08
CA VAL A 122 -8.41 22.84 -0.92
C VAL A 122 -9.05 24.23 -0.83
N LYS A 123 -10.07 24.51 -1.66
CA LYS A 123 -10.86 25.74 -1.57
C LYS A 123 -11.61 25.85 -0.24
N ALA A 124 -12.21 24.76 0.23
CA ALA A 124 -12.90 24.72 1.51
C ALA A 124 -11.97 24.95 2.72
N LEU A 125 -10.67 24.68 2.57
CA LEU A 125 -9.63 24.95 3.57
C LEU A 125 -9.04 26.37 3.48
N GLY A 126 -9.62 27.24 2.65
CA GLY A 126 -9.28 28.66 2.55
C GLY A 126 -8.35 29.04 1.41
N ALA A 127 -7.82 28.08 0.65
CA ALA A 127 -6.99 28.37 -0.52
C ALA A 127 -7.88 28.62 -1.75
N ASP A 128 -8.32 29.87 -1.91
CA ASP A 128 -9.25 30.30 -2.97
C ASP A 128 -8.75 30.02 -4.39
N THR A 129 -7.43 30.10 -4.60
CA THR A 129 -6.81 29.74 -5.89
C THR A 129 -6.94 28.26 -6.24
N GLY A 130 -7.32 27.42 -5.27
CA GLY A 130 -7.52 25.99 -5.44
C GLY A 130 -6.24 25.24 -5.77
N ILE A 131 -6.40 24.03 -6.29
CA ILE A 131 -5.27 23.22 -6.79
C ILE A 131 -5.61 22.56 -8.11
N SER A 132 -4.67 22.68 -9.06
CA SER A 132 -4.83 22.01 -10.34
C SER A 132 -4.62 20.50 -10.22
N LYS A 133 -5.31 19.71 -11.05
CA LYS A 133 -5.10 18.25 -11.15
C LYS A 133 -3.63 17.86 -11.36
N SER A 134 -2.91 18.64 -12.16
CA SER A 134 -1.49 18.38 -12.44
C SER A 134 -0.60 18.67 -11.23
N GLU A 135 -0.98 19.61 -10.37
CA GLU A 135 -0.29 19.90 -9.12
C GLU A 135 -0.56 18.81 -8.06
N VAL A 136 -1.82 18.37 -7.89
CA VAL A 136 -2.14 17.18 -7.07
C VAL A 136 -1.32 15.98 -7.52
N SER A 137 -1.26 15.71 -8.83
CA SER A 137 -0.49 14.59 -9.36
C SER A 137 1.02 14.70 -9.12
N ARG A 138 1.57 15.92 -9.00
CA ARG A 138 2.99 16.12 -8.66
C ARG A 138 3.24 15.89 -7.19
N ILE A 139 2.34 16.40 -6.33
CA ILE A 139 2.37 16.19 -4.88
C ILE A 139 2.34 14.69 -4.58
N CYS A 140 1.40 13.96 -5.15
CA CYS A 140 1.30 12.52 -4.95
C CYS A 140 2.48 11.74 -5.55
N LYS A 141 3.26 12.32 -6.47
CA LYS A 141 4.44 11.64 -7.03
C LYS A 141 5.50 11.37 -5.96
N ASP A 142 5.53 12.16 -4.89
CA ASP A 142 6.45 11.94 -3.76
C ASP A 142 6.16 10.59 -3.05
N LEU A 143 4.93 10.05 -3.16
CA LEU A 143 4.61 8.69 -2.70
C LEU A 143 5.34 7.60 -3.50
N ASP A 144 5.80 7.87 -4.72
CA ASP A 144 6.47 6.84 -5.54
C ASP A 144 7.79 6.39 -4.87
N GLU A 145 8.49 7.32 -4.21
CA GLU A 145 9.74 7.02 -3.51
C GLU A 145 9.48 6.17 -2.27
N GLU A 146 8.47 6.52 -1.48
CA GLU A 146 8.07 5.76 -0.29
C GLU A 146 7.55 4.37 -0.64
N VAL A 147 6.63 4.28 -1.62
CA VAL A 147 6.09 3.01 -2.12
C VAL A 147 7.21 2.16 -2.73
N GLY A 148 8.13 2.78 -3.47
CA GLY A 148 9.30 2.12 -4.04
C GLY A 148 10.21 1.54 -2.94
N ALA A 149 10.57 2.36 -1.94
CA ALA A 149 11.38 1.93 -0.80
C ALA A 149 10.72 0.77 -0.04
N PHE A 150 9.40 0.85 0.19
CA PHE A 150 8.64 -0.22 0.83
C PHE A 150 8.61 -1.50 0.00
N ARG A 151 8.35 -1.38 -1.31
CA ARG A 151 8.26 -2.52 -2.23
C ARG A 151 9.61 -3.22 -2.40
N ASP A 152 10.70 -2.45 -2.40
CA ASP A 152 12.04 -2.94 -2.73
C ASP A 152 12.88 -3.25 -1.46
N ARG A 153 12.28 -3.12 -0.26
CA ARG A 153 12.95 -3.40 1.02
C ARG A 153 13.42 -4.84 1.16
N SER A 154 14.51 -5.03 1.92
CA SER A 154 15.03 -6.35 2.26
C SER A 154 14.01 -7.16 3.08
N LEU A 155 13.88 -8.43 2.74
CA LEU A 155 13.15 -9.46 3.48
C LEU A 155 14.12 -10.43 4.19
N ALA A 156 15.44 -10.23 4.02
CA ALA A 156 16.46 -11.06 4.61
C ALA A 156 16.49 -10.93 6.15
N GLY A 157 16.84 -12.03 6.82
CA GLY A 157 16.89 -12.10 8.29
C GLY A 157 15.56 -12.50 8.95
N THR A 158 14.47 -12.57 8.19
CA THR A 158 13.16 -13.02 8.66
C THR A 158 12.72 -14.26 7.90
N THR A 159 12.22 -15.26 8.60
CA THR A 159 11.64 -16.48 8.00
C THR A 159 10.13 -16.35 7.90
N TYR A 160 9.57 -16.73 6.76
CA TYR A 160 8.14 -16.61 6.47
C TYR A 160 7.50 -17.97 6.15
N PRO A 161 7.12 -18.79 7.15
CA PRO A 161 6.55 -20.12 6.91
C PRO A 161 5.32 -20.14 6.00
N TYR A 162 4.49 -19.10 6.07
CA TYR A 162 3.28 -18.98 5.25
C TYR A 162 3.33 -17.74 4.37
N VAL A 163 3.03 -17.92 3.08
CA VAL A 163 2.89 -16.83 2.12
C VAL A 163 1.52 -16.93 1.45
N PHE A 164 0.76 -15.83 1.49
CA PHE A 164 -0.52 -15.68 0.82
C PHE A 164 -0.32 -14.83 -0.43
N LEU A 165 -0.86 -15.29 -1.56
CA LEU A 165 -0.82 -14.59 -2.84
C LEU A 165 -2.24 -14.43 -3.39
N ASP A 166 -2.57 -13.22 -3.80
CA ASP A 166 -3.84 -12.93 -4.45
C ASP A 166 -3.68 -11.76 -5.42
N ALA A 167 -4.65 -11.61 -6.32
CA ALA A 167 -4.69 -10.56 -7.31
C ALA A 167 -6.08 -9.92 -7.36
N THR A 168 -6.13 -8.60 -7.51
CA THR A 168 -7.36 -7.88 -7.78
C THR A 168 -7.21 -6.99 -9.01
N TYR A 169 -8.29 -6.82 -9.77
CA TYR A 169 -8.21 -6.17 -11.09
C TYR A 169 -8.77 -4.76 -11.07
N CYS A 170 -8.01 -3.77 -11.52
CA CYS A 170 -8.46 -2.40 -11.70
C CYS A 170 -8.29 -1.94 -13.15
N LYS A 171 -8.98 -0.87 -13.54
CA LYS A 171 -8.88 -0.34 -14.90
C LYS A 171 -7.80 0.73 -14.97
N ALA A 172 -6.87 0.57 -15.91
CA ALA A 172 -5.83 1.57 -16.20
C ALA A 172 -5.70 1.79 -17.70
N ARG A 173 -5.14 2.94 -18.10
CA ARG A 173 -4.83 3.23 -19.50
C ARG A 173 -3.43 2.72 -19.85
N VAL A 174 -3.34 1.81 -20.80
CA VAL A 174 -2.09 1.29 -21.38
C VAL A 174 -2.18 1.46 -22.89
N ASN A 175 -1.16 2.06 -23.51
CA ASN A 175 -1.14 2.33 -24.96
C ASN A 175 -2.43 3.01 -25.45
N HIS A 176 -2.89 4.02 -24.71
CA HIS A 176 -4.14 4.78 -24.95
C HIS A 176 -5.45 3.98 -24.87
N ARG A 177 -5.43 2.72 -24.43
CA ARG A 177 -6.62 1.87 -24.25
C ARG A 177 -6.88 1.60 -22.77
N VAL A 178 -8.15 1.51 -22.39
CA VAL A 178 -8.54 1.10 -21.04
C VAL A 178 -8.47 -0.43 -20.97
N VAL A 179 -7.58 -0.94 -20.14
CA VAL A 179 -7.38 -2.38 -19.94
C VAL A 179 -7.55 -2.76 -18.48
N SER A 180 -7.85 -4.03 -18.20
CA SER A 180 -7.69 -4.57 -16.86
C SER A 180 -6.20 -4.66 -16.54
N GLN A 181 -5.80 -4.23 -15.35
CA GLN A 181 -4.49 -4.47 -14.77
C GLN A 181 -4.70 -5.18 -13.44
N ALA A 182 -3.91 -6.20 -13.19
CA ALA A 182 -3.92 -6.90 -11.93
C ALA A 182 -2.96 -6.23 -10.96
N ILE A 183 -3.45 -6.00 -9.75
CA ILE A 183 -2.66 -5.64 -8.58
C ILE A 183 -2.41 -6.95 -7.85
N VAL A 184 -1.18 -7.43 -7.88
CA VAL A 184 -0.78 -8.63 -7.14
C VAL A 184 -0.23 -8.22 -5.79
N VAL A 185 -0.57 -8.98 -4.76
CA VAL A 185 -0.15 -8.72 -3.39
C VAL A 185 0.35 -10.02 -2.76
N ALA A 186 1.51 -9.94 -2.10
CA ALA A 186 2.05 -11.00 -1.27
C ALA A 186 2.01 -10.59 0.20
N ILE A 187 1.41 -11.43 1.04
CA ILE A 187 1.45 -11.29 2.50
C ILE A 187 2.18 -12.49 3.08
N GLY A 188 3.14 -12.23 3.96
CA GLY A 188 3.89 -13.23 4.68
C GLY A 188 3.44 -13.30 6.13
N VAL A 189 3.60 -14.47 6.72
CA VAL A 189 3.54 -14.66 8.17
C VAL A 189 4.93 -15.01 8.64
N THR A 190 5.45 -14.21 9.55
CA THR A 190 6.78 -14.39 10.17
C THR A 190 6.76 -15.58 11.12
N ALA A 191 7.94 -16.12 11.48
CA ALA A 191 8.04 -17.22 12.45
C ALA A 191 7.52 -16.88 13.86
N ASP A 192 7.42 -15.60 14.23
CA ASP A 192 6.78 -15.17 15.47
C ASP A 192 5.25 -14.99 15.32
N GLY A 193 4.69 -15.21 14.12
CA GLY A 193 3.24 -15.22 13.87
C GLY A 193 2.64 -13.86 13.52
N ARG A 194 3.46 -12.83 13.23
CA ARG A 194 3.01 -11.53 12.72
C ARG A 194 2.75 -11.60 11.22
N ARG A 195 1.93 -10.69 10.70
CA ARG A 195 1.66 -10.57 9.27
C ARG A 195 2.32 -9.34 8.70
N GLU A 196 2.87 -9.48 7.50
CA GLU A 196 3.54 -8.39 6.80
C GLU A 196 3.19 -8.43 5.31
N VAL A 197 3.03 -7.26 4.69
CA VAL A 197 2.97 -7.18 3.23
C VAL A 197 4.39 -7.36 2.69
N LEU A 198 4.68 -8.47 2.01
CA LEU A 198 6.01 -8.76 1.48
C LEU A 198 6.30 -7.96 0.21
N GLY A 199 5.28 -7.72 -0.61
CA GLY A 199 5.43 -7.00 -1.85
C GLY A 199 4.12 -6.91 -2.62
N MET A 200 4.18 -6.09 -3.67
CA MET A 200 3.08 -5.84 -4.57
C MET A 200 3.62 -5.46 -5.95
N ASP A 201 2.82 -5.66 -6.98
CA ASP A 201 3.13 -5.15 -8.31
C ASP A 201 1.85 -4.94 -9.12
N VAL A 202 1.95 -4.18 -10.22
CA VAL A 202 0.85 -3.95 -11.15
C VAL A 202 1.29 -4.38 -12.53
N GLY A 203 0.51 -5.27 -13.14
CA GLY A 203 0.79 -5.74 -14.48
C GLY A 203 -0.32 -6.58 -15.07
N ASP A 204 0.05 -7.35 -16.08
CA ASP A 204 -0.84 -8.32 -16.72
C ASP A 204 -0.70 -9.68 -16.03
N SER A 205 -1.69 -10.07 -15.21
CA SER A 205 -1.63 -11.33 -14.44
C SER A 205 -1.96 -12.58 -15.25
N GLU A 206 -2.45 -12.44 -16.49
CA GLU A 206 -2.68 -13.60 -17.36
C GLU A 206 -1.35 -14.21 -17.84
N ASP A 207 -0.23 -13.48 -17.69
CA ASP A 207 1.10 -13.97 -18.03
C ASP A 207 1.78 -14.69 -16.84
N GLY A 208 2.13 -15.97 -17.03
CA GLY A 208 2.96 -16.71 -16.08
C GLY A 208 4.34 -16.08 -15.86
N ALA A 209 4.86 -15.32 -16.84
CA ALA A 209 6.11 -14.59 -16.71
C ALA A 209 6.01 -13.46 -15.67
N PHE A 210 4.87 -12.78 -15.57
CA PHE A 210 4.66 -11.71 -14.58
C PHE A 210 4.73 -12.26 -13.15
N TRP A 211 4.00 -13.34 -12.85
CA TRP A 211 4.08 -14.00 -11.54
C TRP A 211 5.48 -14.52 -11.24
N THR A 212 6.17 -15.07 -12.23
CA THR A 212 7.55 -15.54 -12.07
C THR A 212 8.50 -14.39 -11.72
N ALA A 213 8.39 -13.25 -12.40
CA ALA A 213 9.18 -12.06 -12.12
C ALA A 213 8.89 -11.52 -10.71
N PHE A 214 7.61 -11.43 -10.34
CA PHE A 214 7.19 -10.99 -9.00
C PHE A 214 7.77 -11.87 -7.90
N LEU A 215 7.60 -13.20 -7.98
CA LEU A 215 8.12 -14.12 -6.98
C LEU A 215 9.66 -14.13 -6.93
N ARG A 216 10.33 -14.00 -8.09
CA ARG A 216 11.80 -13.86 -8.14
C ARG A 216 12.27 -12.59 -7.45
N SER A 217 11.54 -11.48 -7.59
CA SER A 217 11.82 -10.25 -6.85
C SER A 217 11.74 -10.47 -5.34
N LEU A 218 10.70 -11.16 -4.84
CA LEU A 218 10.59 -11.48 -3.41
C LEU A 218 11.80 -12.31 -2.93
N LYS A 219 12.17 -13.34 -3.70
CA LYS A 219 13.31 -14.22 -3.39
C LYS A 219 14.65 -13.47 -3.42
N ALA A 220 14.85 -12.61 -4.40
CA ALA A 220 16.07 -11.78 -4.51
C ALA A 220 16.22 -10.80 -3.33
N ARG A 221 15.11 -10.34 -2.76
CA ARG A 221 15.09 -9.50 -1.55
C ARG A 221 15.31 -10.28 -0.25
N GLY A 222 15.39 -11.61 -0.30
CA GLY A 222 15.71 -12.46 0.85
C GLY A 222 14.52 -13.24 1.42
N LEU A 223 13.39 -13.35 0.71
CA LEU A 223 12.28 -14.22 1.13
C LEU A 223 12.77 -15.67 1.32
N GLY A 224 12.70 -16.17 2.56
CA GLY A 224 13.16 -17.51 2.93
C GLY A 224 12.27 -18.19 3.96
N GLY A 225 12.47 -19.49 4.14
CA GLY A 225 11.73 -20.31 5.12
C GLY A 225 10.27 -20.58 4.76
N VAL A 226 9.87 -20.39 3.50
CA VAL A 226 8.50 -20.64 3.04
C VAL A 226 8.22 -22.14 3.05
N GLN A 227 7.13 -22.56 3.69
CA GLN A 227 6.68 -23.95 3.74
C GLN A 227 5.33 -24.13 3.03
N LEU A 228 4.44 -23.15 3.12
CA LEU A 228 3.14 -23.17 2.45
C LEU A 228 2.88 -21.86 1.70
N VAL A 229 2.50 -22.00 0.43
CA VAL A 229 1.94 -20.90 -0.36
C VAL A 229 0.44 -21.11 -0.53
N ILE A 230 -0.37 -20.11 -0.17
CA ILE A 230 -1.83 -20.14 -0.26
C ILE A 230 -2.26 -19.17 -1.35
N SER A 231 -2.93 -19.65 -2.39
CA SER A 231 -3.40 -18.79 -3.50
C SER A 231 -4.62 -19.34 -4.23
N ASP A 232 -5.16 -18.57 -5.18
CA ASP A 232 -6.05 -19.14 -6.21
C ASP A 232 -5.26 -20.04 -7.18
N ALA A 233 -5.97 -20.93 -7.88
CA ALA A 233 -5.45 -21.92 -8.83
C ALA A 233 -5.27 -21.36 -10.25
N HIS A 234 -4.77 -20.13 -10.37
CA HIS A 234 -4.39 -19.59 -11.66
C HIS A 234 -3.18 -20.37 -12.19
N SER A 235 -3.25 -20.89 -13.42
CA SER A 235 -2.22 -21.80 -13.96
C SER A 235 -0.83 -21.17 -13.98
N GLY A 236 -0.73 -19.91 -14.43
CA GLY A 236 0.53 -19.17 -14.42
C GLY A 236 1.10 -18.94 -13.02
N LEU A 237 0.24 -18.76 -12.00
CA LEU A 237 0.67 -18.60 -10.62
C LEU A 237 1.17 -19.92 -10.02
N LYS A 238 0.41 -21.02 -10.21
CA LYS A 238 0.81 -22.35 -9.72
C LYS A 238 2.17 -22.77 -10.29
N GLN A 239 2.39 -22.55 -11.59
CA GLN A 239 3.67 -22.83 -12.25
C GLN A 239 4.80 -21.93 -11.73
N ALA A 240 4.55 -20.63 -11.55
CA ALA A 240 5.53 -19.70 -11.01
C ALA A 240 5.97 -20.07 -9.58
N ILE A 241 5.02 -20.46 -8.72
CA ILE A 241 5.30 -20.92 -7.36
C ILE A 241 6.21 -22.14 -7.41
N ALA A 242 5.84 -23.18 -8.18
CA ALA A 242 6.63 -24.40 -8.29
C ALA A 242 8.04 -24.16 -8.84
N GLY A 243 8.21 -23.21 -9.75
CA GLY A 243 9.50 -22.88 -10.36
C GLY A 243 10.41 -21.99 -9.50
N VAL A 244 9.86 -21.11 -8.65
CA VAL A 244 10.64 -20.12 -7.89
C VAL A 244 10.83 -20.55 -6.42
N LEU A 245 9.78 -21.08 -5.80
CA LEU A 245 9.72 -21.48 -4.41
C LEU A 245 9.78 -23.02 -4.32
N ILE A 246 10.95 -23.55 -4.67
CA ILE A 246 11.22 -24.99 -4.67
C ILE A 246 11.17 -25.51 -3.22
N GLY A 247 10.53 -26.66 -3.02
CA GLY A 247 10.38 -27.30 -1.71
C GLY A 247 9.19 -26.81 -0.89
N THR A 248 8.40 -25.88 -1.41
CA THR A 248 7.18 -25.40 -0.74
C THR A 248 5.96 -26.23 -1.13
N SER A 249 5.07 -26.48 -0.17
CA SER A 249 3.73 -26.99 -0.43
C SER A 249 2.82 -25.88 -0.95
N TRP A 250 1.83 -26.24 -1.75
CA TRP A 250 0.84 -25.30 -2.27
C TRP A 250 -0.57 -25.67 -1.81
N GLN A 251 -1.28 -24.68 -1.27
CA GLN A 251 -2.67 -24.80 -0.86
C GLN A 251 -3.56 -23.97 -1.78
N ARG A 252 -4.50 -24.65 -2.44
CA ARG A 252 -5.55 -24.01 -3.21
C ARG A 252 -6.57 -23.37 -2.29
N CYS A 253 -6.89 -22.10 -2.51
CA CYS A 253 -7.90 -21.39 -1.72
C CYS A 253 -9.29 -22.04 -1.87
N ARG A 254 -9.86 -22.53 -0.75
CA ARG A 254 -11.18 -23.18 -0.76
C ARG A 254 -12.32 -22.27 -1.20
N VAL A 255 -12.21 -20.95 -0.98
CA VAL A 255 -13.24 -19.97 -1.36
C VAL A 255 -13.30 -19.84 -2.89
N HIS A 256 -12.14 -19.73 -3.53
CA HIS A 256 -12.04 -19.71 -4.99
C HIS A 256 -12.46 -21.05 -5.59
N PHE A 257 -12.04 -22.17 -5.00
CA PHE A 257 -12.51 -23.50 -5.42
C PHE A 257 -14.04 -23.62 -5.33
N MET A 258 -14.65 -23.19 -4.22
CA MET A 258 -16.10 -23.18 -4.05
C MET A 258 -16.79 -22.35 -5.15
N ARG A 259 -16.26 -21.17 -5.48
CA ARG A 259 -16.79 -20.34 -6.57
C ARG A 259 -16.76 -21.07 -7.92
N ASN A 260 -15.67 -21.79 -8.21
CA ASN A 260 -15.53 -22.57 -9.44
C ASN A 260 -16.53 -23.73 -9.50
N VAL A 261 -16.72 -24.44 -8.39
CA VAL A 261 -17.71 -25.52 -8.29
C VAL A 261 -19.13 -24.97 -8.48
N LEU A 262 -19.49 -23.89 -7.77
CA LEU A 262 -20.83 -23.31 -7.85
C LEU A 262 -21.16 -22.73 -9.23
N ALA A 263 -20.16 -22.33 -10.02
CA ALA A 263 -20.36 -21.87 -11.39
C ALA A 263 -20.86 -22.98 -12.34
N VAL A 264 -20.63 -24.26 -12.02
CA VAL A 264 -21.06 -25.41 -12.83
C VAL A 264 -22.24 -26.18 -12.21
N VAL A 265 -22.70 -25.76 -11.03
CA VAL A 265 -23.80 -26.39 -10.30
C VAL A 265 -25.11 -25.66 -10.60
N PRO A 266 -26.22 -26.37 -10.88
CA PRO A 266 -27.54 -25.75 -11.01
C PRO A 266 -27.93 -24.95 -9.75
N LYS A 267 -28.54 -23.78 -9.92
CA LYS A 267 -28.88 -22.86 -8.80
C LYS A 267 -29.66 -23.54 -7.66
N GLY A 268 -30.57 -24.47 -7.98
CA GLY A 268 -31.36 -25.20 -6.98
C GLY A 268 -30.54 -26.12 -6.06
N ASN A 269 -29.34 -26.52 -6.48
CA ASN A 269 -28.48 -27.43 -5.72
C ASN A 269 -27.30 -26.70 -5.04
N ALA A 270 -27.11 -25.40 -5.34
CA ALA A 270 -25.93 -24.64 -4.94
C ALA A 270 -25.71 -24.63 -3.42
N GLU A 271 -26.77 -24.41 -2.64
CA GLU A 271 -26.67 -24.35 -1.17
C GLU A 271 -26.30 -25.71 -0.56
N MET A 272 -26.94 -26.79 -1.03
CA MET A 272 -26.65 -28.16 -0.61
C MET A 272 -25.20 -28.55 -0.94
N VAL A 273 -24.74 -28.28 -2.16
CA VAL A 273 -23.35 -28.58 -2.58
C VAL A 273 -22.35 -27.79 -1.73
N ALA A 274 -22.62 -26.50 -1.50
CA ALA A 274 -21.74 -25.67 -0.68
C ALA A 274 -21.68 -26.15 0.77
N ALA A 275 -22.82 -26.54 1.35
CA ALA A 275 -22.88 -27.11 2.69
C ALA A 275 -22.10 -28.43 2.80
N ALA A 276 -22.31 -29.34 1.84
CA ALA A 276 -21.61 -30.62 1.76
C ALA A 276 -20.08 -30.42 1.71
N ILE A 277 -19.57 -29.61 0.78
CA ILE A 277 -18.12 -29.35 0.65
C ILE A 277 -17.55 -28.68 1.91
N ARG A 278 -18.30 -27.79 2.57
CA ARG A 278 -17.83 -27.16 3.83
C ARG A 278 -17.54 -28.18 4.93
N THR A 279 -18.24 -29.31 4.96
CA THR A 279 -18.01 -30.35 5.99
C THR A 279 -16.63 -30.98 5.90
N ILE A 280 -16.01 -31.03 4.72
CA ILE A 280 -14.64 -31.56 4.51
C ILE A 280 -13.63 -30.81 5.39
N PHE A 281 -13.82 -29.50 5.55
CA PHE A 281 -12.94 -28.62 6.32
C PHE A 281 -13.31 -28.56 7.81
N ALA A 282 -14.42 -29.15 8.23
CA ALA A 282 -14.91 -29.08 9.60
C ALA A 282 -14.62 -30.38 10.36
N GLN A 283 -13.41 -30.92 10.19
CA GLN A 283 -12.99 -32.22 10.74
C GLN A 283 -11.92 -32.08 11.83
N PRO A 284 -11.83 -33.03 12.78
CA PRO A 284 -10.94 -32.95 13.92
C PRO A 284 -9.47 -33.27 13.59
N ASP A 285 -9.17 -34.00 12.52
CA ASP A 285 -7.80 -34.37 12.15
C ASP A 285 -7.70 -34.71 10.65
N ALA A 286 -6.48 -34.96 10.17
CA ALA A 286 -6.18 -35.11 8.75
C ALA A 286 -6.82 -36.39 8.16
N GLU A 287 -6.96 -37.43 8.97
CA GLU A 287 -7.57 -38.70 8.57
C GLU A 287 -9.07 -38.49 8.32
N HIS A 288 -9.78 -37.87 9.26
CA HIS A 288 -11.19 -37.53 9.09
C HIS A 288 -11.44 -36.53 7.94
N VAL A 289 -10.51 -35.61 7.66
CA VAL A 289 -10.58 -34.74 6.46
C VAL A 289 -10.55 -35.60 5.19
N ALA A 290 -9.64 -36.56 5.10
CA ALA A 290 -9.48 -37.42 3.92
C ALA A 290 -10.69 -38.35 3.73
N GLU A 291 -11.21 -38.93 4.81
CA GLU A 291 -12.42 -39.75 4.78
C GLU A 291 -13.65 -38.96 4.35
N GLN A 292 -13.88 -37.80 4.99
CA GLN A 292 -15.01 -36.93 4.67
C GLN A 292 -14.93 -36.45 3.22
N PHE A 293 -13.73 -36.16 2.71
CA PHE A 293 -13.53 -35.82 1.31
C PHE A 293 -14.06 -36.91 0.37
N GLU A 294 -13.70 -38.19 0.60
CA GLU A 294 -14.16 -39.30 -0.24
C GLU A 294 -15.67 -39.51 -0.17
N VAL A 295 -16.25 -39.38 1.03
CA VAL A 295 -17.70 -39.45 1.23
C VAL A 295 -18.42 -38.36 0.42
N ILE A 296 -17.97 -37.11 0.52
CA ILE A 296 -18.60 -35.97 -0.15
C ILE A 296 -18.39 -36.03 -1.66
N ALA A 297 -17.19 -36.37 -2.14
CA ALA A 297 -16.91 -36.52 -3.57
C ALA A 297 -17.82 -37.58 -4.20
N THR A 298 -17.95 -38.75 -3.56
CA THR A 298 -18.81 -39.84 -4.03
C THR A 298 -20.29 -39.49 -3.95
N MET A 299 -20.73 -38.86 -2.86
CA MET A 299 -22.13 -38.44 -2.67
C MET A 299 -22.55 -37.44 -3.75
N LEU A 300 -21.75 -36.41 -4.00
CA LEU A 300 -22.04 -35.39 -4.99
C LEU A 300 -21.91 -35.94 -6.41
N GLY A 301 -20.98 -36.85 -6.67
CA GLY A 301 -20.74 -37.48 -7.97
C GLY A 301 -21.96 -38.21 -8.54
N ARG A 302 -22.80 -38.79 -7.68
CA ARG A 302 -24.04 -39.49 -8.11
C ARG A 302 -25.00 -38.62 -8.92
N GLN A 303 -25.08 -37.33 -8.61
CA GLN A 303 -25.95 -36.37 -9.30
C GLN A 303 -25.17 -35.37 -10.13
N LEU A 304 -23.92 -35.10 -9.76
CA LEU A 304 -23.07 -34.06 -10.34
C LEU A 304 -21.67 -34.62 -10.64
N PRO A 305 -21.50 -35.49 -11.66
CA PRO A 305 -20.22 -36.14 -11.97
C PRO A 305 -19.08 -35.14 -12.21
N LYS A 306 -19.41 -33.97 -12.78
CA LYS A 306 -18.45 -32.89 -12.99
C LYS A 306 -17.88 -32.32 -11.68
N VAL A 307 -18.69 -32.25 -10.62
CA VAL A 307 -18.24 -31.76 -9.30
C VAL A 307 -17.30 -32.78 -8.65
N GLU A 308 -17.60 -34.07 -8.79
CA GLU A 308 -16.69 -35.13 -8.33
C GLU A 308 -15.34 -35.04 -9.04
N ALA A 309 -15.32 -34.92 -10.38
CA ALA A 309 -14.08 -34.76 -11.13
C ALA A 309 -13.26 -33.55 -10.65
N MET A 310 -13.92 -32.39 -10.46
CA MET A 310 -13.27 -31.17 -9.95
C MET A 310 -12.72 -31.34 -8.53
N LEU A 311 -13.42 -32.06 -7.65
CA LEU A 311 -12.93 -32.39 -6.32
C LEU A 311 -11.71 -33.28 -6.42
N ARG A 312 -11.81 -34.42 -7.10
CA ARG A 312 -10.74 -35.42 -7.20
C ARG A 312 -9.47 -34.85 -7.81
N GLU A 313 -9.58 -34.04 -8.86
CA GLU A 313 -8.44 -33.34 -9.47
C GLU A 313 -7.76 -32.37 -8.50
N ALA A 314 -8.53 -31.70 -7.66
CA ALA A 314 -8.03 -30.71 -6.71
C ALA A 314 -7.66 -31.29 -5.34
N LYS A 315 -7.78 -32.60 -5.11
CA LYS A 315 -7.70 -33.21 -3.76
C LYS A 315 -6.43 -32.82 -3.02
N ASP A 316 -5.27 -33.09 -3.61
CA ASP A 316 -3.98 -32.87 -2.95
C ASP A 316 -3.74 -31.37 -2.70
N ASP A 317 -4.09 -30.54 -3.66
CA ASP A 317 -3.96 -29.08 -3.56
C ASP A 317 -4.94 -28.47 -2.54
N LEU A 318 -6.13 -29.05 -2.39
CA LEU A 318 -7.20 -28.54 -1.52
C LEU A 318 -7.00 -28.98 -0.08
N LEU A 319 -6.34 -30.12 0.15
CA LEU A 319 -6.10 -30.71 1.45
C LEU A 319 -4.67 -30.52 1.98
N ALA A 320 -3.80 -29.82 1.24
CA ALA A 320 -2.40 -29.58 1.65
C ALA A 320 -2.26 -28.96 3.07
N PHE A 321 -3.25 -28.19 3.52
CA PHE A 321 -3.30 -27.60 4.86
C PHE A 321 -3.23 -28.63 5.99
N THR A 322 -3.65 -29.88 5.76
CA THR A 322 -3.70 -30.93 6.79
C THR A 322 -2.30 -31.37 7.25
N GLY A 323 -1.26 -31.11 6.44
CA GLY A 323 0.13 -31.34 6.81
C GLY A 323 0.71 -30.32 7.80
N PHE A 324 -0.07 -29.31 8.19
CA PHE A 324 0.33 -28.26 9.13
C PHE A 324 -0.43 -28.37 10.45
N PRO A 325 0.02 -27.68 11.52
CA PRO A 325 -0.65 -27.74 12.83
C PRO A 325 -2.15 -27.42 12.74
N GLN A 326 -2.97 -28.23 13.39
CA GLN A 326 -4.44 -28.11 13.36
C GLN A 326 -4.93 -26.71 13.75
N ALA A 327 -4.26 -26.08 14.72
CA ALA A 327 -4.55 -24.71 15.17
C ALA A 327 -4.47 -23.66 14.03
N HIS A 328 -3.78 -23.98 12.93
CA HIS A 328 -3.55 -23.07 11.81
C HIS A 328 -4.53 -23.25 10.65
N TRP A 329 -5.21 -24.41 10.57
CA TRP A 329 -6.00 -24.80 9.41
C TRP A 329 -7.00 -23.74 8.95
N ARG A 330 -7.70 -23.13 9.91
CA ARG A 330 -8.72 -22.10 9.64
C ARG A 330 -8.18 -20.87 8.94
N GLN A 331 -6.91 -20.55 9.15
CA GLN A 331 -6.23 -19.39 8.59
C GLN A 331 -5.54 -19.72 7.26
N ILE A 332 -5.10 -20.96 7.03
CA ILE A 332 -4.26 -21.33 5.88
C ILE A 332 -5.01 -22.02 4.73
N TRP A 333 -6.24 -22.51 4.93
CA TRP A 333 -7.02 -23.13 3.84
C TRP A 333 -7.64 -22.15 2.83
N SER A 334 -7.43 -20.84 3.01
CA SER A 334 -7.97 -19.78 2.14
C SER A 334 -7.12 -18.51 2.19
N THR A 335 -7.26 -17.68 1.16
CA THR A 335 -6.65 -16.35 1.06
C THR A 335 -7.38 -15.28 1.88
N ASN A 336 -8.09 -15.66 2.95
CA ASN A 336 -8.88 -14.74 3.77
C ASN A 336 -8.05 -13.55 4.33
N PRO A 337 -6.76 -13.70 4.70
CA PRO A 337 -5.93 -12.55 5.08
C PRO A 337 -5.89 -11.42 4.04
N LEU A 338 -5.99 -11.77 2.75
CA LEU A 338 -5.95 -10.82 1.63
C LEU A 338 -7.33 -10.22 1.34
N GLU A 339 -8.44 -10.82 1.78
CA GLU A 339 -9.79 -10.32 1.45
C GLU A 339 -10.02 -8.90 1.98
N ARG A 340 -9.64 -8.62 3.24
CA ARG A 340 -9.77 -7.27 3.82
C ARG A 340 -8.88 -6.27 3.07
N VAL A 341 -7.65 -6.66 2.76
CA VAL A 341 -6.66 -5.84 2.07
C VAL A 341 -7.15 -5.49 0.66
N ASN A 342 -7.59 -6.49 -0.09
CA ASN A 342 -8.16 -6.31 -1.42
C ASN A 342 -9.41 -5.43 -1.39
N LYS A 343 -10.25 -5.56 -0.35
CA LYS A 343 -11.42 -4.70 -0.18
C LYS A 343 -11.02 -3.24 0.08
N GLU A 344 -9.96 -3.00 0.84
CA GLU A 344 -9.48 -1.65 1.12
C GLU A 344 -8.83 -0.99 -0.11
N ILE A 345 -8.02 -1.75 -0.85
CA ILE A 345 -7.53 -1.32 -2.18
C ILE A 345 -8.72 -0.96 -3.06
N LYS A 346 -9.73 -1.85 -3.16
CA LYS A 346 -10.92 -1.64 -3.97
C LYS A 346 -11.70 -0.39 -3.59
N ARG A 347 -11.93 -0.19 -2.29
CA ARG A 347 -12.65 0.97 -1.75
C ARG A 347 -12.06 2.29 -2.25
N ARG A 348 -10.74 2.37 -2.38
CA ARG A 348 -10.02 3.58 -2.83
C ARG A 348 -9.88 3.64 -4.35
N THR A 349 -9.60 2.51 -5.00
CA THR A 349 -9.45 2.46 -6.47
C THR A 349 -10.77 2.65 -7.21
N ASP A 350 -11.89 2.18 -6.66
CA ASP A 350 -13.21 2.25 -7.30
C ASP A 350 -13.71 3.69 -7.41
N VAL A 351 -13.29 4.59 -6.50
CA VAL A 351 -13.60 6.02 -6.58
C VAL A 351 -12.86 6.70 -7.74
N VAL A 352 -11.64 6.24 -8.04
CA VAL A 352 -10.85 6.73 -9.18
C VAL A 352 -11.42 6.19 -10.50
N GLY A 353 -11.92 4.95 -10.50
CA GLY A 353 -12.52 4.27 -11.65
C GLY A 353 -11.49 3.83 -12.68
N VAL A 354 -10.91 4.76 -13.44
CA VAL A 354 -9.91 4.47 -14.48
C VAL A 354 -8.63 5.25 -14.23
N PHE A 355 -7.54 4.53 -13.99
CA PHE A 355 -6.22 5.10 -13.76
C PHE A 355 -5.58 5.58 -15.07
N PRO A 356 -4.78 6.67 -15.02
CA PRO A 356 -4.13 7.22 -16.21
C PRO A 356 -3.00 6.33 -16.75
N ASN A 357 -2.41 5.48 -15.89
CA ASN A 357 -1.38 4.50 -16.23
C ASN A 357 -1.22 3.48 -15.07
N PRO A 358 -0.51 2.35 -15.27
CA PRO A 358 -0.22 1.37 -14.23
C PRO A 358 0.56 1.94 -13.04
N GLU A 359 1.45 2.91 -13.26
CA GLU A 359 2.27 3.50 -12.18
C GLU A 359 1.42 4.28 -11.18
N ALA A 360 0.41 5.01 -11.65
CA ALA A 360 -0.54 5.69 -10.76
C ALA A 360 -1.42 4.70 -9.97
N LEU A 361 -1.71 3.54 -10.54
CA LEU A 361 -2.41 2.47 -9.85
C LEU A 361 -1.51 1.85 -8.76
N LEU A 362 -0.26 1.56 -9.10
CA LEU A 362 0.74 1.05 -8.18
C LEU A 362 0.95 2.02 -7.01
N ARG A 363 1.06 3.32 -7.28
CA ARG A 363 1.19 4.36 -6.24
C ARG A 363 0.06 4.31 -5.21
N LEU A 364 -1.20 4.38 -5.66
CA LEU A 364 -2.32 4.42 -4.73
C LEU A 364 -2.46 3.09 -3.98
N ALA A 365 -2.42 1.96 -4.70
CA ALA A 365 -2.51 0.65 -4.07
C ALA A 365 -1.35 0.43 -3.08
N GLY A 366 -0.17 0.97 -3.37
CA GLY A 366 1.00 0.82 -2.53
C GLY A 366 0.96 1.67 -1.28
N ALA A 367 0.53 2.91 -1.39
CA ALA A 367 0.34 3.74 -0.21
C ALA A 367 -0.70 3.12 0.76
N VAL A 368 -1.76 2.51 0.22
CA VAL A 368 -2.74 1.75 1.05
C VAL A 368 -2.11 0.54 1.74
N LEU A 369 -1.22 -0.16 1.06
CA LEU A 369 -0.55 -1.33 1.60
C LEU A 369 0.52 -0.97 2.65
N VAL A 370 1.19 0.17 2.49
CA VAL A 370 2.10 0.75 3.49
C VAL A 370 1.32 1.05 4.77
N GLU A 371 0.24 1.83 4.67
CA GLU A 371 -0.62 2.17 5.81
C GLU A 371 -1.13 0.89 6.52
N GLN A 372 -1.61 -0.09 5.74
CA GLN A 372 -2.11 -1.34 6.31
C GLN A 372 -1.01 -2.18 6.97
N HIS A 373 0.22 -2.14 6.46
CA HIS A 373 1.37 -2.79 7.07
C HIS A 373 1.75 -2.13 8.40
N ASP A 374 1.78 -0.79 8.44
CA ASP A 374 2.08 -0.03 9.64
C ASP A 374 1.03 -0.26 10.73
N GLU A 375 -0.25 -0.33 10.36
CA GLU A 375 -1.32 -0.73 11.30
C GLU A 375 -1.07 -2.11 11.91
N TRP A 376 -0.59 -3.09 11.14
CA TRP A 376 -0.28 -4.42 11.66
C TRP A 376 0.98 -4.43 12.52
N ALA A 377 1.99 -3.64 12.17
CA ALA A 377 3.21 -3.51 12.94
C ALA A 377 2.95 -2.83 14.30
N ALA A 378 2.09 -1.80 14.31
CA ALA A 378 1.69 -1.08 15.51
C ALA A 378 0.72 -1.88 16.40
N ALA A 379 -0.07 -2.78 15.80
CA ALA A 379 -0.94 -3.66 16.57
C ALA A 379 -0.12 -4.74 17.29
N ASP A 380 -0.27 -4.84 18.60
CA ASP A 380 0.35 -5.92 19.40
C ASP A 380 -0.32 -7.30 19.19
N ARG A 381 -1.18 -7.42 18.16
CA ARG A 381 -1.95 -8.63 17.87
C ARG A 381 -1.24 -9.48 16.82
N ARG A 382 -0.77 -10.65 17.23
CA ARG A 382 -0.26 -11.67 16.31
C ARG A 382 -1.39 -12.39 15.58
N TYR A 383 -1.11 -12.80 14.35
CA TYR A 383 -2.05 -13.55 13.52
C TYR A 383 -2.09 -15.04 13.90
N PHE A 384 -0.93 -15.58 14.24
CA PHE A 384 -0.76 -16.87 14.92
C PHE A 384 -0.05 -16.67 16.25
N SER A 385 -0.29 -17.54 17.23
CA SER A 385 0.42 -17.44 18.49
C SER A 385 1.87 -17.90 18.31
N GLU A 386 2.78 -17.36 19.10
CA GLU A 386 4.19 -17.77 19.05
C GLU A 386 4.34 -19.28 19.29
N GLN A 387 3.61 -19.79 20.28
CA GLN A 387 3.60 -21.21 20.63
C GLN A 387 3.09 -22.10 19.50
N SER A 388 2.12 -21.64 18.70
CA SER A 388 1.63 -22.45 17.58
C SER A 388 2.61 -22.41 16.40
N MET A 389 3.33 -21.30 16.21
CA MET A 389 4.33 -21.17 15.16
C MET A 389 5.59 -22.02 15.39
N THR A 390 6.00 -22.29 16.64
CA THR A 390 7.13 -23.18 16.91
C THR A 390 6.92 -24.60 16.38
N LEU A 391 5.67 -25.08 16.32
CA LEU A 391 5.32 -26.38 15.74
C LEU A 391 5.64 -26.47 14.24
N VAL A 392 5.68 -25.32 13.55
CA VAL A 392 5.99 -25.19 12.12
C VAL A 392 7.49 -25.06 11.90
N THR A 393 8.19 -24.41 12.83
CA THR A 393 9.64 -24.21 12.74
C THR A 393 10.41 -25.49 13.07
N THR A 394 9.99 -26.24 14.10
CA THR A 394 10.68 -27.47 14.54
C THR A 394 10.66 -28.59 13.49
N SER A 395 9.55 -28.72 12.74
CA SER A 395 9.44 -29.68 11.64
C SER A 395 10.37 -29.38 10.46
N SER A 396 10.88 -28.14 10.35
CA SER A 396 11.84 -27.74 9.31
C SER A 396 13.25 -28.23 9.63
N THR A 397 13.67 -28.09 10.90
CA THR A 397 14.99 -28.50 11.39
C THR A 397 15.20 -30.02 11.39
N GLU A 398 14.14 -30.82 11.60
CA GLU A 398 14.23 -32.28 11.53
C GLU A 398 14.42 -32.79 10.09
N ASN A 399 13.88 -32.08 9.09
CA ASN A 399 14.04 -32.44 7.67
C ASN A 399 15.42 -32.07 7.09
N GLU A 400 16.07 -31.01 7.58
CA GLU A 400 17.44 -30.67 7.14
C GLU A 400 18.50 -31.65 7.70
N GLY A 401 18.22 -32.32 8.83
CA GLY A 401 19.13 -33.27 9.47
C GLY A 401 19.15 -34.69 8.88
N GLN A 402 18.31 -35.01 7.89
CA GLN A 402 18.13 -36.37 7.34
C GLN A 402 18.70 -36.60 5.94
N VAL A 403 19.60 -35.74 5.44
CA VAL A 403 20.41 -36.08 4.25
C VAL A 403 21.47 -37.10 4.65
N LYS A 404 21.11 -38.39 4.64
CA LYS A 404 22.06 -39.50 4.78
C LYS A 404 23.01 -39.50 3.58
N THR A 405 24.27 -39.17 3.82
CA THR A 405 25.38 -39.44 2.90
C THR A 405 25.37 -40.93 2.56
N PRO A 406 25.29 -41.33 1.28
CA PRO A 406 25.37 -42.75 0.93
C PRO A 406 26.80 -43.24 1.18
N GLU A 407 26.95 -44.27 2.02
CA GLU A 407 28.19 -45.01 2.19
C GLU A 407 28.61 -45.62 0.84
N LEU A 408 29.74 -45.15 0.31
CA LEU A 408 30.43 -45.79 -0.79
C LEU A 408 30.98 -47.13 -0.30
N MET A 409 30.35 -48.23 -0.72
CA MET A 409 30.95 -49.56 -0.61
C MET A 409 32.20 -49.61 -1.50
N SER A 410 33.36 -49.67 -0.88
CA SER A 410 34.64 -49.98 -1.53
C SER A 410 34.73 -51.48 -1.78
N ALA A 411 35.04 -51.85 -3.03
CA ALA A 411 35.46 -53.18 -3.44
C ALA A 411 36.88 -53.52 -2.95
#